data_AF-A0A7C8YIH9-F1
#
_entry.id   AF-A0A7C8YIH9-F1
#
_cell.length_a   1.000
_cell.length_b   1.000
_cell.length_c   1.000
_cell.angle_alpha   90.00
_cell.angle_beta   90.00
_cell.angle_gamma   90.00
#
_symmetry.space_group_name_H-M   'P 1'
#
loop_
_entity.id
_entity.type
_entity.pdbx_description
1 polymer ?
#
loop_
_entity_poly.entity_id
_entity_poly.type
_entity_poly.pdbx_seq_one_letter_code
_entity_poly.pdbx_strand_id
1 'polypeptide(L)'
;THSLFPCKNSSNQISLLPARVLQSPTDPNFNCISQVSGHKELLEGDPYLKQRLQMREPYVTILNVFQAYTLKRIRDPNFHITEDPRLSKDIEMSNKPAADLVELNPTSECAPGLEDTLILTMKGIAAGMLVTG
;
A
#
# COMPACT_ATOMS: atom_id res chain seq x y z
N THR A 1 -3.97 -25.01 24.95
CA THR A 1 -5.02 -24.46 25.84
C THR A 1 -4.87 -22.95 25.86
N HIS A 2 -5.92 -22.24 25.41
CA HIS A 2 -6.33 -20.88 25.78
C HIS A 2 -5.25 -19.77 25.83
N SER A 3 -5.12 -18.95 24.79
CA SER A 3 -5.82 -17.66 24.61
C SER A 3 -5.51 -16.62 25.69
N LEU A 4 -4.91 -15.49 25.31
CA LEU A 4 -5.58 -14.17 25.27
C LEU A 4 -4.56 -13.09 24.87
N PHE A 5 -4.76 -12.54 23.67
CA PHE A 5 -4.23 -11.22 23.32
C PHE A 5 -4.87 -10.17 24.24
N PRO A 6 -4.12 -9.25 24.87
CA PRO A 6 -4.72 -8.04 25.37
C PRO A 6 -4.93 -7.10 24.20
N CYS A 7 -6.19 -6.99 23.78
CA CYS A 7 -6.68 -5.89 22.97
C CYS A 7 -6.53 -4.59 23.79
N LYS A 8 -5.64 -3.68 23.37
CA LYS A 8 -5.65 -2.29 23.82
C LYS A 8 -6.01 -1.40 22.65
N ASN A 9 -7.24 -0.89 22.72
CA ASN A 9 -7.75 0.21 21.92
C ASN A 9 -6.84 1.44 22.09
N SER A 10 -6.21 1.83 21.00
CA SER A 10 -5.72 3.17 20.74
C SER A 10 -5.94 3.39 19.25
N SER A 11 -6.96 4.17 18.93
CA SER A 11 -7.26 4.65 17.59
C SER A 11 -5.96 5.10 16.90
N ASN A 12 -5.74 4.66 15.66
CA ASN A 12 -4.56 4.89 14.80
C ASN A 12 -3.55 3.75 14.66
N GLN A 13 -3.93 2.51 14.93
CA GLN A 13 -3.28 1.39 14.24
C GLN A 13 -3.98 1.22 12.89
N ILE A 14 -3.39 1.76 11.82
CA ILE A 14 -3.63 1.18 10.49
C ILE A 14 -3.13 -0.24 10.67
N SER A 15 -4.05 -1.19 10.84
CA SER A 15 -3.67 -2.59 10.82
C SER A 15 -2.96 -2.80 9.50
N LEU A 16 -1.63 -2.91 9.53
CA LEU A 16 -0.85 -3.53 8.46
C LEU A 16 -1.33 -4.98 8.43
N LEU A 17 -2.52 -5.20 7.88
CA LEU A 17 -2.87 -6.50 7.38
C LEU A 17 -1.91 -6.69 6.21
N PRO A 18 -0.94 -7.61 6.31
CA PRO A 18 -0.12 -7.91 5.15
C PRO A 18 -1.07 -8.28 4.01
N ALA A 19 -0.76 -7.85 2.79
CA ALA A 19 -1.51 -8.22 1.59
C ALA A 19 -1.73 -9.74 1.42
N ARG A 20 -1.03 -10.55 2.22
CA ARG A 20 -1.21 -12.01 2.39
C ARG A 20 -2.60 -12.46 2.85
N VAL A 21 -3.47 -11.58 3.35
CA VAL A 21 -4.81 -12.01 3.81
C VAL A 21 -5.68 -12.56 2.65
N LEU A 22 -5.43 -12.17 1.41
CA LEU A 22 -6.13 -12.69 0.21
C LEU A 22 -5.39 -13.86 -0.48
N GLN A 23 -4.33 -14.39 0.14
CA GLN A 23 -3.64 -15.61 -0.30
C GLN A 23 -3.70 -16.67 0.81
N SER A 24 -4.81 -16.68 1.56
CA SER A 24 -4.96 -17.62 2.64
C SER A 24 -5.39 -18.98 2.07
N PRO A 25 -4.82 -20.10 2.55
CA PRO A 25 -5.27 -21.46 2.20
C PRO A 25 -6.75 -21.74 2.52
N THR A 26 -7.46 -20.76 3.08
CA THR A 26 -8.88 -20.83 3.42
C THR A 26 -9.79 -20.45 2.25
N ASP A 27 -9.25 -19.91 1.15
CA ASP A 27 -10.06 -19.60 -0.03
C ASP A 27 -10.42 -20.88 -0.80
N PRO A 28 -11.71 -21.17 -1.05
CA PRO A 28 -12.14 -22.42 -1.69
C PRO A 28 -11.59 -22.57 -3.11
N ASN A 29 -11.44 -21.46 -3.84
CA ASN A 29 -10.87 -21.45 -5.19
C ASN A 29 -9.39 -21.84 -5.19
N PHE A 30 -8.61 -21.36 -4.21
CA PHE A 30 -7.20 -21.71 -4.08
C PHE A 30 -7.02 -23.21 -3.89
N ASN A 31 -7.84 -23.81 -3.03
CA ASN A 31 -7.80 -25.24 -2.75
C ASN A 31 -8.16 -26.09 -3.99
N CYS A 32 -9.17 -25.69 -4.76
CA CYS A 32 -9.50 -26.37 -6.01
C CYS A 32 -8.36 -26.30 -7.04
N ILE A 33 -7.75 -25.12 -7.23
CA ILE A 33 -6.65 -24.92 -8.19
C ILE A 33 -5.41 -25.72 -7.77
N SER A 34 -5.09 -25.72 -6.47
CA SER A 34 -4.00 -26.53 -5.89
C SER A 34 -4.22 -28.03 -6.08
N GLN A 35 -5.44 -28.53 -5.86
CA GLN A 35 -5.78 -29.95 -6.09
C GLN A 35 -5.66 -30.36 -7.56
N VAL A 36 -6.13 -29.53 -8.49
CA VAL A 36 -6.08 -29.82 -9.93
C VAL A 36 -4.64 -29.75 -10.46
N SER A 37 -3.83 -28.81 -9.96
CA SER A 37 -2.43 -28.66 -10.38
C SER A 37 -1.47 -29.65 -9.72
N GLY A 38 -1.89 -30.32 -8.64
CA GLY A 38 -1.03 -31.20 -7.85
C GLY A 38 0.06 -30.48 -7.04
N HIS A 39 0.00 -29.14 -6.99
CA HIS A 39 0.95 -28.30 -6.27
C HIS A 39 0.43 -27.95 -4.88
N LYS A 40 1.31 -28.01 -3.87
CA LYS A 40 1.00 -27.62 -2.48
C LYS A 40 1.00 -26.12 -2.28
N GLU A 41 1.74 -25.39 -3.11
CA GLU A 41 1.88 -23.94 -3.03
C GLU A 41 1.70 -23.27 -4.39
N LEU A 42 1.29 -21.99 -4.37
CA LEU A 42 1.23 -21.18 -5.57
C LEU A 42 2.61 -21.08 -6.23
N LEU A 43 2.64 -21.24 -7.55
CA LEU A 43 3.86 -21.16 -8.38
C LEU A 43 4.94 -22.20 -8.02
N GLU A 44 4.57 -23.37 -7.49
CA GLU A 44 5.52 -24.46 -7.24
C GLU A 44 6.22 -24.95 -8.52
N GLY A 45 5.50 -24.96 -9.65
CA GLY A 45 6.05 -25.30 -10.97
C GLY A 45 6.95 -24.22 -11.62
N ASP A 46 6.98 -23.00 -11.08
CA ASP A 46 7.83 -21.90 -11.57
C ASP A 46 8.44 -21.11 -10.39
N PRO A 47 9.53 -21.62 -9.80
CA PRO A 47 10.18 -20.97 -8.67
C PRO A 47 10.80 -19.61 -9.03
N TYR A 48 11.16 -19.39 -10.31
CA TYR A 48 11.76 -18.13 -10.75
C TYR A 48 10.73 -16.99 -10.75
N LEU A 49 9.53 -17.25 -11.26
CA LEU A 49 8.43 -16.28 -11.19
C LEU A 49 8.04 -16.00 -9.73
N LYS A 50 7.98 -17.04 -8.88
CA LYS A 50 7.71 -16.89 -7.44
C LYS A 50 8.70 -15.94 -6.77
N GLN A 51 10.01 -16.12 -7.01
CA GLN A 51 11.04 -15.26 -6.45
C GLN A 51 10.92 -13.81 -6.95
N ARG A 52 10.65 -13.59 -8.24
CA ARG A 52 10.48 -12.23 -8.80
C ARG A 52 9.31 -11.49 -8.18
N LEU A 53 8.20 -12.17 -7.93
CA LEU A 53 7.04 -11.58 -7.26
C LEU A 53 7.34 -11.27 -5.79
N GLN A 54 8.02 -12.18 -5.09
CA GLN A 54 8.45 -11.97 -3.70
C GLN A 54 9.36 -10.75 -3.54
N MET A 55 10.26 -10.50 -4.49
CA MET A 55 11.15 -9.32 -4.45
C MET A 55 10.39 -8.00 -4.63
N ARG A 56 9.22 -8.01 -5.27
CA ARG A 56 8.39 -6.82 -5.49
C ARG A 56 7.40 -6.56 -4.37
N GLU A 57 6.98 -7.62 -3.68
CA GLU A 57 5.95 -7.59 -2.64
C GLU A 57 6.20 -6.52 -1.56
N PRO A 58 7.43 -6.32 -1.03
CA PRO A 58 7.68 -5.26 -0.03
C PRO A 58 7.38 -3.85 -0.55
N TYR A 59 7.78 -3.54 -1.78
CA TYR A 59 7.60 -2.21 -2.36
C TYR A 59 6.13 -1.93 -2.67
N VAL A 60 5.43 -2.91 -3.24
CA VAL A 60 3.99 -2.79 -3.53
C VAL A 60 3.18 -2.70 -2.24
N THR A 61 3.56 -3.44 -1.19
CA THR A 61 2.89 -3.37 0.12
C THR A 61 3.00 -1.99 0.74
N ILE A 62 4.18 -1.38 0.69
CA ILE A 62 4.39 -0.01 1.19
C ILE A 62 3.50 0.96 0.42
N LEU A 63 3.49 0.89 -0.92
CA LEU A 63 2.65 1.75 -1.75
C LEU A 63 1.15 1.55 -1.49
N ASN A 64 0.70 0.33 -1.22
CA ASN A 64 -0.69 0.05 -0.85
C ASN A 64 -1.07 0.70 0.49
N VAL A 65 -0.18 0.65 1.48
CA VAL A 65 -0.39 1.33 2.77
C VAL A 65 -0.45 2.84 2.58
N PHE A 66 0.49 3.42 1.83
CA PHE A 66 0.48 4.84 1.50
C PHE A 66 -0.79 5.25 0.75
N GLN A 67 -1.22 4.48 -0.25
CA GLN A 67 -2.45 4.76 -0.99
C GLN A 67 -3.67 4.72 -0.08
N ALA A 68 -3.81 3.70 0.77
CA ALA A 68 -4.93 3.60 1.71
C ALA A 68 -4.95 4.77 2.70
N TYR A 69 -3.79 5.18 3.19
CA TYR A 69 -3.65 6.35 4.07
C TYR A 69 -4.02 7.66 3.37
N THR A 70 -3.50 7.90 2.18
CA THR A 70 -3.83 9.08 1.37
C THR A 70 -5.32 9.13 1.04
N LEU A 71 -5.93 8.00 0.68
CA LEU A 71 -7.38 7.91 0.44
C LEU A 71 -8.17 8.21 1.72
N LYS A 72 -7.70 7.76 2.89
CA LYS A 72 -8.33 8.10 4.17
C LYS A 72 -8.28 9.61 4.43
N ARG A 73 -7.14 10.27 4.19
CA ARG A 73 -7.02 11.74 4.29
C ARG A 73 -7.98 12.49 3.37
N ILE A 74 -8.16 12.00 2.14
CA ILE A 74 -9.02 12.65 1.15
C ILE A 74 -10.51 12.49 1.52
N ARG A 75 -10.90 11.31 2.04
CA ARG A 75 -12.30 10.96 2.28
C ARG A 75 -12.83 11.35 3.66
N ASP A 76 -11.97 11.39 4.68
CA ASP A 76 -12.35 11.71 6.06
C ASP A 76 -11.80 13.08 6.47
N PRO A 77 -12.64 14.14 6.46
CA PRO A 77 -12.19 15.49 6.83
C PRO A 77 -11.83 15.63 8.31
N ASN A 78 -12.26 14.69 9.17
CA ASN A 78 -11.91 14.68 10.59
C ASN A 78 -10.57 13.98 10.87
N PHE A 79 -9.95 13.38 9.86
CA PHE A 79 -8.67 12.71 9.97
C PHE A 79 -7.52 13.73 9.96
N HIS A 80 -7.32 14.39 11.09
CA HIS A 80 -6.19 15.28 11.30
C HIS A 80 -4.91 14.50 11.56
N ILE A 81 -3.87 14.85 10.83
CA ILE A 81 -2.52 14.30 10.99
C ILE A 81 -1.70 15.32 11.76
N THR A 82 -1.00 14.86 12.79
CA THR A 82 0.09 15.62 13.37
C THR A 82 1.18 15.68 12.32
N GLU A 83 1.31 16.81 11.62
CA GLU A 83 2.37 17.07 10.65
C GLU A 83 3.71 16.89 11.38
N ASP A 84 4.43 15.81 11.08
CA ASP A 84 5.77 15.57 11.62
C ASP A 84 6.72 16.64 11.06
N PRO A 85 7.73 17.13 11.81
CA PRO A 85 8.65 18.13 11.30
C PRO A 85 9.29 17.65 10.01
N ARG A 86 9.27 18.50 8.97
CA ARG A 86 9.79 18.17 7.63
C ARG A 86 11.15 17.49 7.74
N LEU A 87 11.20 16.18 7.48
CA LEU A 87 12.41 15.37 7.66
C LEU A 87 13.44 15.59 6.55
N SER A 88 13.04 16.21 5.44
CA SER A 88 13.91 16.52 4.30
C SER A 88 14.76 17.76 4.58
N LYS A 89 16.03 17.55 4.96
CA LYS A 89 17.04 18.61 5.10
C LYS A 89 17.40 19.31 3.79
N ASP A 90 16.98 18.77 2.65
CA ASP A 90 17.39 19.24 1.32
C ASP A 90 16.50 20.37 0.74
N ILE A 91 15.47 20.82 1.47
CA ILE A 91 14.57 21.90 1.01
C ILE A 91 15.12 23.30 1.33
N GLU A 92 16.22 23.44 2.08
CA GLU A 92 16.83 24.75 2.32
C GLU A 92 17.37 25.42 1.03
N MET A 93 17.50 24.67 -0.08
CA MET A 93 17.98 25.19 -1.36
C MET A 93 16.85 25.57 -2.35
N SER A 94 15.59 25.28 -2.03
CA SER A 94 14.44 25.63 -2.87
C SER A 94 13.46 26.49 -2.07
N ASN A 95 13.57 27.81 -2.20
CA ASN A 95 12.66 28.79 -1.59
C ASN A 95 11.21 28.74 -2.15
N LYS A 96 10.82 27.65 -2.82
CA LYS A 96 9.47 27.48 -3.37
C LYS A 96 8.54 26.88 -2.32
N PRO A 97 7.34 27.46 -2.10
CA PRO A 97 6.35 26.85 -1.23
C PRO A 97 5.95 25.47 -1.78
N ALA A 98 5.59 24.52 -0.91
CA ALA A 98 5.18 23.17 -1.34
C ALA A 98 3.99 23.19 -2.34
N ALA A 99 3.18 24.26 -2.31
CA ALA A 99 2.13 24.53 -3.28
C ALA A 99 2.63 24.73 -4.73
N ASP A 100 3.88 25.19 -4.90
CA ASP A 100 4.53 25.42 -6.21
C ASP A 100 5.06 24.13 -6.85
N LEU A 101 5.05 23.00 -6.10
CA LEU A 101 5.45 21.68 -6.57
C LEU A 101 4.25 20.80 -6.96
N VAL A 102 3.03 21.31 -6.79
CA VAL A 102 1.78 20.64 -7.19
C VAL A 102 1.58 20.85 -8.68
N GLU A 103 2.30 20.07 -9.49
CA GLU A 103 2.47 20.33 -10.92
C GLU A 103 1.30 19.77 -11.76
N LEU A 104 0.49 18.85 -11.22
CA LEU A 104 -0.49 18.11 -12.02
C LEU A 104 -1.90 18.72 -12.00
N ASN A 105 -2.30 19.46 -10.95
CA ASN A 105 -3.65 20.04 -10.89
C ASN A 105 -3.80 21.24 -9.91
N PRO A 106 -3.64 22.50 -10.37
CA PRO A 106 -3.68 23.69 -9.50
C PRO A 106 -5.09 24.10 -9.04
N THR A 107 -6.15 23.40 -9.47
CA THR A 107 -7.56 23.72 -9.13
C THR A 107 -8.23 22.68 -8.23
N SER A 108 -7.48 21.71 -7.69
CA SER A 108 -8.08 20.61 -6.95
C SER A 108 -8.58 21.02 -5.56
N GLU A 109 -9.70 20.42 -5.15
CA GLU A 109 -10.33 20.62 -3.83
C GLU A 109 -9.57 19.87 -2.71
N CYS A 110 -8.53 19.12 -3.05
CA CYS A 110 -7.71 18.34 -2.12
C CYS A 110 -6.52 19.18 -1.60
N ALA A 111 -6.03 18.86 -0.39
CA ALA A 111 -4.86 19.56 0.14
C ALA A 111 -3.64 19.40 -0.79
N PRO A 112 -2.77 20.43 -0.92
CA PRO A 112 -1.63 20.42 -1.82
C PRO A 112 -0.78 19.15 -1.73
N GLY A 113 -0.53 18.47 -2.85
CA GLY A 113 0.33 17.28 -2.95
C GLY A 113 -0.33 15.93 -2.63
N LEU A 114 -1.57 15.89 -2.12
CA LEU A 114 -2.28 14.62 -1.87
C LEU A 114 -2.67 13.90 -3.17
N GLU A 115 -3.12 14.65 -4.17
CA GLU A 115 -3.48 14.11 -5.49
C GLU A 115 -2.25 13.51 -6.20
N ASP A 116 -1.14 14.24 -6.21
CA ASP A 116 0.13 13.78 -6.78
C ASP A 116 0.64 12.52 -6.08
N THR A 117 0.54 12.47 -4.75
CA THR A 117 0.89 11.29 -3.96
C THR A 117 0.01 10.10 -4.34
N LEU A 118 -1.31 10.31 -4.48
CA LEU A 118 -2.23 9.26 -4.91
C LEU A 118 -1.87 8.74 -6.31
N ILE A 119 -1.62 9.64 -7.27
CA ILE A 119 -1.23 9.27 -8.64
C ILE A 119 0.08 8.48 -8.64
N LEU A 120 1.07 8.91 -7.86
CA LEU A 120 2.36 8.22 -7.75
C LEU A 120 2.18 6.80 -7.20
N THR A 121 1.36 6.62 -6.15
CA THR A 121 1.07 5.29 -5.61
C THR A 121 0.37 4.39 -6.62
N MET A 122 -0.63 4.90 -7.36
CA MET A 122 -1.32 4.16 -8.41
C MET A 122 -0.36 3.70 -9.51
N LYS A 123 0.51 4.60 -10.00
CA LYS A 123 1.51 4.28 -11.01
C LYS A 123 2.51 3.24 -10.50
N GLY A 124 3.00 3.38 -9.28
CA GLY A 124 3.95 2.45 -8.68
C GLY A 124 3.37 1.05 -8.48
N ILE A 125 2.12 0.95 -8.03
CA ILE A 125 1.43 -0.35 -7.87
C ILE A 125 1.19 -1.00 -9.23
N ALA A 126 0.72 -0.25 -10.22
CA ALA A 126 0.54 -0.76 -11.58
C ALA A 126 1.87 -1.31 -12.16
N ALA A 127 2.98 -0.59 -11.96
CA ALA A 127 4.30 -1.06 -12.37
C ALA A 127 4.77 -2.32 -11.61
N GLY A 128 4.39 -2.46 -10.34
CA GLY A 128 4.75 -3.62 -9.51
C GLY A 128 3.94 -4.88 -9.82
N MET A 129 2.62 -4.74 -10.03
CA MET A 129 1.70 -5.84 -10.28
C MET A 129 1.79 -6.39 -11.71
N LEU A 130 2.23 -5.57 -12.68
CA LEU A 130 2.28 -5.91 -14.10
C LEU A 130 0.93 -6.44 -14.65
N VAL A 131 0.96 -7.32 -15.65
CA VAL A 131 -0.22 -7.86 -16.34
C VAL A 131 -0.97 -8.83 -15.44
N THR A 132 -2.25 -8.54 -15.20
CA THR A 132 -3.15 -9.32 -14.33
C THR A 132 -4.43 -9.79 -15.04
N GLY A 133 -4.52 -9.59 -16.37
CA GLY A 133 -5.69 -9.86 -17.19
C GLY A 133 -5.80 -11.31 -17.64
#